data_AF-A0A6L6F3Z6-F1
#
_entry.id   AF-A0A6L6F3Z6-F1
#
_cell.length_a   1.000
_cell.length_b   1.000
_cell.length_c   1.000
_cell.angle_alpha   90.00
_cell.angle_beta   90.00
_cell.angle_gamma   90.00
#
_symmetry.space_group_name_H-M   'P 1'
#
loop_
_entity.id
_entity.type
_entity.pdbx_description
1 polymer ?
#
loop_
_entity_poly.entity_id
_entity_poly.type
_entity_poly.pdbx_seq_one_letter_code
_entity_poly.pdbx_strand_id
1 'polypeptide(L)'
;MVKENPGKDSFTRNLVIAVVVGVVLIMLVPTILSKQTNSSAKIPANVSADRGYGVVFNGDVKDVPVVDIYEDFQCPICMQFEKLNGQYIESLITEKKATVVYHTLSFLGPESINAA
;
A
#
# COMPACT_ATOMS: atom_id res chain seq x y z
N MET A 1 -68.55 -2.79 12.75
CA MET A 1 -67.67 -2.39 11.63
C MET A 1 -67.14 -1.00 11.95
N VAL A 2 -66.03 -0.91 12.70
CA VAL A 2 -65.41 0.39 12.99
C VAL A 2 -64.56 0.77 11.79
N LYS A 3 -64.99 1.82 11.11
CA LYS A 3 -64.37 2.40 9.93
C LYS A 3 -63.31 3.38 10.43
N GLU A 4 -62.05 2.97 10.48
CA GLU A 4 -60.94 3.91 10.69
C GLU A 4 -60.81 4.81 9.46
N ASN A 5 -60.96 6.12 9.66
CA ASN A 5 -60.65 7.11 8.64
C ASN A 5 -59.12 7.28 8.56
N PRO A 6 -58.52 7.32 7.36
CA PRO A 6 -57.07 7.44 7.21
C PRO A 6 -56.66 8.89 7.48
N GLY A 7 -56.45 9.21 8.75
CA GLY A 7 -55.87 10.48 9.17
C GLY A 7 -54.42 10.54 8.69
N LYS A 8 -54.12 11.56 7.88
CA LYS A 8 -52.78 11.91 7.36
C LYS A 8 -51.70 11.71 8.42
N ASP A 9 -51.02 10.58 8.36
CA ASP A 9 -49.96 10.07 9.22
C ASP A 9 -48.61 10.75 8.88
N SER A 10 -48.63 12.09 8.77
CA SER A 10 -47.44 12.88 8.44
C SER A 10 -46.36 12.80 9.50
N PHE A 11 -46.72 12.54 10.77
CA PHE A 11 -45.74 12.35 11.84
C PHE A 11 -44.95 11.05 11.65
N THR A 12 -45.64 9.92 11.47
CA THR A 12 -45.02 8.61 11.22
C THR A 12 -44.23 8.64 9.91
N ARG A 13 -44.78 9.24 8.85
CA ARG A 13 -44.08 9.41 7.58
C ARG A 13 -42.80 10.24 7.71
N ASN A 14 -42.84 11.36 8.41
CA ASN A 14 -41.66 12.22 8.60
C ASN A 14 -40.62 11.55 9.52
N LEU A 15 -41.05 10.78 10.52
CA LEU A 15 -40.16 9.98 11.36
C LEU A 15 -39.42 8.92 10.54
N VAL A 16 -40.14 8.17 9.70
CA VAL A 16 -39.53 7.15 8.82
C VAL A 16 -38.56 7.78 7.83
N ILE A 17 -38.92 8.92 7.22
CA ILE A 17 -38.02 9.66 6.32
C ILE A 17 -36.74 10.09 7.05
N ALA A 18 -36.86 10.64 8.26
CA ALA A 18 -35.70 11.07 9.04
C ALA A 18 -34.77 9.90 9.40
N VAL A 19 -35.32 8.75 9.79
CA VAL A 19 -34.54 7.54 10.10
C VAL A 19 -33.84 7.00 8.86
N VAL A 20 -34.54 6.88 7.73
CA VAL A 20 -33.96 6.38 6.47
C VAL A 20 -32.84 7.29 5.99
N VAL A 21 -33.05 8.60 6.00
CA VAL A 21 -32.01 9.58 5.63
C VAL A 21 -30.82 9.50 6.60
N GLY A 22 -31.07 9.37 7.90
CA GLY A 22 -30.03 9.20 8.91
C GLY A 22 -29.15 7.97 8.66
N VAL A 23 -29.75 6.81 8.41
CA VAL A 23 -29.00 5.56 8.13
C VAL A 23 -28.20 5.67 6.83
N VAL A 24 -28.79 6.25 5.78
CA VAL A 24 -28.11 6.45 4.49
C VAL A 24 -26.92 7.38 4.64
N LEU A 25 -27.05 8.47 5.40
CA LEU A 25 -25.93 9.39 5.67
C LEU A 25 -24.83 8.71 6.49
N ILE A 26 -25.18 7.94 7.53
CA ILE A 26 -24.20 7.24 8.36
C ILE A 26 -23.41 6.20 7.54
N MET A 27 -24.00 5.57 6.52
CA MET A 27 -23.28 4.65 5.65
C MET A 27 -22.47 5.36 4.56
N LEU A 28 -23.03 6.39 3.90
CA LEU A 28 -22.38 7.03 2.76
C LEU A 28 -21.25 7.97 3.16
N VAL A 29 -21.41 8.74 4.24
CA VAL A 29 -20.42 9.74 4.68
C VAL A 29 -19.04 9.11 4.96
N PRO A 30 -18.89 8.06 5.80
CA PRO A 30 -17.59 7.43 6.02
C PRO A 30 -17.07 6.72 4.78
N THR A 31 -17.94 6.17 3.92
CA THR A 31 -17.53 5.52 2.67
C THR A 31 -16.92 6.51 1.67
N ILE A 32 -17.44 7.73 1.60
CA ILE A 32 -16.90 8.80 0.73
C ILE A 32 -15.63 9.39 1.34
N LEU A 33 -15.61 9.62 2.66
CA LEU A 33 -14.42 10.11 3.38
C LEU A 33 -13.26 9.11 3.31
N SER A 34 -13.53 7.81 3.44
CA SER A 34 -12.52 6.75 3.32
C SER A 34 -11.91 6.65 1.92
N LYS A 35 -12.61 7.10 0.88
CA LYS A 35 -12.06 7.18 -0.48
C LYS A 35 -11.15 8.40 -0.70
N GLN A 36 -11.19 9.38 0.21
CA GLN A 36 -10.39 10.60 0.16
C GLN A 36 -9.14 10.57 1.02
N THR A 37 -8.79 9.43 1.62
CA THR A 37 -7.49 9.30 2.28
C THR A 37 -6.39 9.28 1.22
N ASN A 38 -5.94 10.47 0.83
CA ASN A 38 -4.65 10.67 0.20
C ASN A 38 -3.61 10.29 1.26
N SER A 39 -3.26 9.02 1.32
CA SER A 39 -2.10 8.56 2.08
C SER A 39 -0.86 9.00 1.29
N SER A 40 -0.60 10.31 1.28
CA SER A 40 0.61 10.91 0.73
C SER A 40 1.74 10.68 1.73
N ALA A 41 2.00 9.41 2.05
CA ALA A 41 3.27 9.04 2.65
C ALA A 41 4.35 9.46 1.65
N LYS A 42 5.25 10.35 2.08
CA LYS A 42 6.35 10.78 1.23
C LYS A 42 7.20 9.56 0.93
N ILE A 43 7.30 9.20 -0.34
CA ILE A 43 8.15 8.10 -0.79
C ILE A 43 9.59 8.43 -0.36
N PRO A 44 10.30 7.50 0.31
CA PRO A 44 11.70 7.70 0.68
C PRO A 44 12.56 8.04 -0.54
N ALA A 45 13.60 8.85 -0.35
CA ALA A 45 14.39 9.38 -1.47
C ALA A 45 15.04 8.30 -2.37
N ASN A 46 15.30 7.12 -1.80
CA ASN A 46 15.93 6.02 -2.51
C ASN A 46 14.89 5.08 -3.16
N VAL A 47 13.59 5.30 -3.00
CA VAL A 47 12.56 4.46 -3.61
C VAL A 47 12.10 5.09 -4.92
N SER A 48 12.07 4.29 -5.99
CA SER A 48 11.80 4.76 -7.35
C SER A 48 10.59 4.06 -7.95
N ALA A 49 9.55 4.84 -8.27
CA ALA A 49 8.33 4.32 -8.89
C ALA A 49 8.57 3.80 -10.32
N ASP A 50 9.50 4.42 -11.06
CA ASP A 50 9.94 3.97 -12.39
C ASP A 50 10.73 2.65 -12.35
N ARG A 51 11.28 2.27 -11.19
CA ARG A 51 11.95 0.99 -10.92
C ARG A 51 11.07 0.04 -10.10
N GLY A 52 9.75 0.10 -10.26
CA GLY A 52 8.83 -0.84 -9.59
C GLY A 52 8.77 -0.68 -8.07
N TYR A 53 9.04 0.53 -7.56
CA TYR A 53 9.17 0.84 -6.12
C TYR A 53 10.35 0.15 -5.42
N GLY A 54 11.37 -0.28 -6.18
CA GLY A 54 12.62 -0.78 -5.61
C GLY A 54 13.44 0.30 -4.91
N VAL A 55 14.29 -0.12 -3.97
CA VAL A 55 15.28 0.72 -3.29
C VAL A 55 16.53 0.83 -4.15
N VAL A 56 16.78 2.02 -4.68
CA VAL A 56 17.84 2.34 -5.64
C VAL A 56 19.04 2.97 -4.93
N PHE A 57 20.21 2.39 -5.16
CA PHE A 57 21.51 2.94 -4.82
C PHE A 57 22.25 3.35 -6.09
N ASN A 58 22.93 4.50 -6.05
CA ASN A 58 23.70 5.05 -7.18
C ASN A 58 22.88 5.20 -8.48
N GLY A 59 21.61 5.61 -8.37
CA GLY A 59 20.74 5.80 -9.54
C GLY A 59 21.17 6.95 -10.46
N ASP A 60 22.04 7.84 -9.97
CA ASP A 60 22.60 8.99 -10.67
C ASP A 60 23.91 8.69 -11.42
N VAL A 61 24.55 7.56 -11.13
CA VAL A 61 25.83 7.16 -11.73
C VAL A 61 25.58 6.62 -13.13
N LYS A 62 26.27 7.19 -14.12
CA LYS A 62 26.20 6.78 -15.53
C LYS A 62 27.31 5.79 -15.87
N ASP A 63 27.10 5.02 -16.93
CA ASP A 63 28.10 4.10 -17.50
C ASP A 63 28.59 2.99 -16.55
N VAL A 64 27.74 2.63 -15.57
CA VAL A 64 27.95 1.51 -14.66
C VAL A 64 26.88 0.44 -14.88
N PRO A 65 27.18 -0.85 -14.64
CA PRO A 65 26.17 -1.90 -14.71
C PRO A 65 25.07 -1.68 -13.66
N VAL A 66 23.86 -2.14 -14.01
CA VAL A 66 22.71 -2.19 -13.10
C VAL A 66 22.56 -3.61 -12.57
N VAL A 67 22.40 -3.74 -11.26
CA VAL A 67 22.17 -5.00 -10.56
C VAL A 67 20.80 -4.93 -9.89
N ASP A 68 19.81 -5.62 -10.46
CA ASP A 68 18.49 -5.79 -9.86
C ASP A 68 18.47 -7.06 -8.99
N ILE A 69 18.14 -6.90 -7.72
CA ILE A 69 18.09 -7.98 -6.73
C ILE A 69 16.63 -8.11 -6.28
N TYR A 70 16.01 -9.24 -6.61
CA TYR A 70 14.63 -9.54 -6.24
C TYR A 70 14.63 -10.50 -5.05
N GLU A 71 14.18 -10.04 -3.90
CA GLU A 71 14.27 -10.80 -2.66
C GLU A 71 12.97 -10.78 -1.88
N ASP A 72 12.77 -11.81 -1.07
CA ASP A 72 11.71 -11.89 -0.07
C ASP A 72 12.39 -12.16 1.27
N PHE A 73 12.09 -11.36 2.30
CA PHE A 73 12.73 -11.46 3.61
C PHE A 73 12.50 -12.80 4.32
N GLN A 74 11.47 -13.56 3.93
CA GLN A 74 11.22 -14.89 4.48
C GLN A 74 11.94 -16.00 3.70
N CYS A 75 12.65 -15.68 2.61
CA CYS A 75 13.27 -16.67 1.75
C CYS A 75 14.62 -17.17 2.29
N PRO A 76 14.75 -18.46 2.66
CA PRO A 76 16.00 -18.97 3.23
C PRO A 76 17.17 -18.97 2.26
N ILE A 77 16.92 -19.02 0.94
CA ILE A 77 17.98 -18.94 -0.07
C ILE A 77 18.41 -17.49 -0.33
N CYS A 78 17.49 -16.51 -0.25
CA CYS A 78 17.87 -15.08 -0.27
C CYS A 78 18.74 -14.74 0.94
N MET A 79 18.42 -15.25 2.13
CA MET A 79 19.29 -15.10 3.31
C MET A 79 20.71 -15.64 3.06
N GLN A 80 20.84 -16.79 2.40
CA GLN A 80 22.16 -17.34 2.06
C GLN A 80 22.89 -16.49 1.03
N PHE A 81 22.17 -15.99 0.01
CA PHE A 81 22.71 -15.07 -0.98
C PHE A 81 23.27 -13.81 -0.32
N GLU A 82 22.50 -13.15 0.54
CA GLU A 82 22.92 -11.95 1.26
C GLU A 82 24.10 -12.23 2.19
N LYS A 83 24.10 -13.37 2.90
CA LYS A 83 25.24 -13.75 3.75
C LYS A 83 26.54 -13.93 2.96
N LEU A 84 26.46 -14.42 1.73
CA LEU A 84 27.63 -14.72 0.89
C LEU A 84 28.09 -13.50 0.07
N ASN A 85 27.16 -12.70 -0.44
CA ASN A 85 27.43 -11.66 -1.42
C ASN A 85 27.18 -10.24 -0.90
N GLY A 86 26.45 -10.06 0.20
CA GLY A 86 26.01 -8.74 0.69
C GLY A 86 27.16 -7.76 0.86
N GLN A 87 28.28 -8.19 1.45
CA GLN A 87 29.47 -7.32 1.60
C GLN A 87 30.08 -6.90 0.25
N TYR A 88 30.05 -7.78 -0.75
CA TYR A 88 30.55 -7.44 -2.08
C TYR A 88 29.60 -6.47 -2.79
N ILE A 89 28.28 -6.70 -2.72
CA ILE A 89 27.29 -5.76 -3.26
C ILE A 89 27.40 -4.40 -2.57
N GLU A 90 27.59 -4.37 -1.25
CA GLU A 90 27.83 -3.15 -0.49
C GLU A 90 29.12 -2.44 -0.95
N SER A 91 30.20 -3.16 -1.23
CA SER A 91 31.40 -2.56 -1.82
C SER A 91 31.14 -1.94 -3.20
N LEU A 92 30.32 -2.59 -4.04
CA LEU A 92 29.94 -2.04 -5.35
C LEU A 92 29.12 -0.76 -5.21
N ILE A 93 28.25 -0.70 -4.19
CA ILE A 93 27.45 0.49 -3.88
C ILE A 93 28.35 1.62 -3.37
N THR A 94 29.17 1.35 -2.36
CA THR A 94 30.02 2.37 -1.71
C THR A 94 31.08 2.92 -2.66
N GLU A 95 31.66 2.07 -3.51
CA GLU A 95 32.65 2.45 -4.53
C GLU A 95 32.01 3.02 -5.81
N LYS A 96 30.68 3.14 -5.87
CA LYS A 96 29.92 3.63 -7.04
C LYS A 96 30.23 2.87 -8.34
N LYS A 97 30.50 1.57 -8.23
CA LYS A 97 30.83 0.69 -9.37
C LYS A 97 29.61 0.08 -10.05
N ALA A 98 28.44 0.14 -9.41
CA ALA A 98 27.18 -0.32 -9.96
C ALA A 98 26.01 0.53 -9.42
N THR A 99 24.93 0.58 -10.20
CA THR A 99 23.61 0.93 -9.69
C THR A 99 22.96 -0.34 -9.16
N VAL A 100 22.60 -0.37 -7.88
CA VAL A 100 21.98 -1.55 -7.26
C VAL A 100 20.54 -1.22 -6.92
N VAL A 101 19.61 -2.09 -7.30
CA VAL A 101 18.18 -1.94 -7.01
C VAL A 101 17.70 -3.17 -6.26
N TYR A 102 17.27 -2.97 -5.02
CA TYR A 102 16.61 -4.02 -4.24
C TYR A 102 15.10 -3.94 -4.44
N HIS A 103 14.53 -5.02 -4.96
CA HIS A 103 13.10 -5.23 -5.14
C HIS A 103 12.62 -6.21 -4.07
N THR A 104 12.09 -5.67 -2.97
CA THR A 104 11.51 -6.49 -1.91
C THR A 104 10.12 -6.98 -2.35
N LEU A 105 9.96 -8.29 -2.38
CA LEU A 105 8.77 -9.01 -2.81
C LEU A 105 8.20 -9.83 -1.66
N SER A 106 6.95 -10.25 -1.83
CA SER A 106 6.23 -11.10 -0.88
C SER A 106 5.59 -12.30 -1.59
N PHE A 107 6.42 -13.21 -2.08
CA PHE A 107 5.99 -14.31 -2.95
C PHE A 107 5.88 -15.68 -2.24
N LEU A 108 6.36 -15.82 -1.00
CA LEU A 108 6.32 -17.10 -0.29
C LEU A 108 5.02 -17.35 0.47
N GLY A 109 4.43 -16.31 1.06
CA GLY A 109 3.21 -16.46 1.84
C GLY A 109 2.74 -15.17 2.51
N PRO A 110 1.65 -15.22 3.30
CA PRO A 110 1.10 -14.07 4.00
C PRO A 110 2.10 -13.40 4.95
N GLU A 111 2.95 -14.19 5.60
CA GLU A 111 4.04 -13.72 6.45
C GLU A 111 5.04 -12.82 5.71
N SER A 112 5.28 -13.07 4.41
CA SER A 112 6.16 -12.21 3.61
C SER A 112 5.59 -10.82 3.36
N ILE A 113 4.26 -10.67 3.33
CA ILE A 113 3.60 -9.36 3.15
C ILE A 113 3.91 -8.44 4.35
N ASN A 114 3.97 -9.00 5.56
CA ASN A 114 4.30 -8.21 6.75
C ASN A 114 5.80 -7.93 6.88
N ALA A 115 6.62 -8.72 6.18
CA ALA A 115 8.07 -8.58 6.22
C ALA A 115 8.59 -7.59 5.17
N ALA A 116 7.90 -7.45 4.03
CA ALA A 116 8.22 -6.53 2.93
C ALA A 116 7.79 -5.09 3.21
#